data_AF-H6MR58-F1
#
_entry.id   AF-H6MR58-F1
#
_cell.length_a   1.000
_cell.length_b   1.000
_cell.length_c   1.000
_cell.angle_alpha   90.00
_cell.angle_beta   90.00
_cell.angle_gamma   90.00
#
_symmetry.space_group_name_H-M   'P 1'
#
loop_
_entity.id
_entity.type
_entity.pdbx_description
1 polymer ?
#
loop_
_entity_poly.entity_id
_entity_poly.type
_entity_poly.pdbx_seq_one_letter_code
_entity_poly.pdbx_strand_id
1 'polypeptide(L)'
;MSDAATVPELPRALRAPEPVIIVGMLAWLIATIVVGVSGWGGGRTLAVCLTGLGVGVLGTLVFLIQRRASRRGEKTAQRGLD
;
A
#
# COMPACT_ATOMS: atom_id res chain seq x y z
N MET A 1 -40.19 10.64 8.08
CA MET A 1 -39.05 9.78 8.46
C MET A 1 -38.55 9.16 7.18
N SER A 2 -37.54 9.77 6.55
CA SER A 2 -37.03 9.26 5.26
C SER A 2 -36.46 7.86 5.46
N ASP A 3 -36.95 6.90 4.68
CA ASP A 3 -36.32 5.60 4.49
C ASP A 3 -34.87 5.84 4.05
N ALA A 4 -33.94 5.67 4.99
CA ALA A 4 -32.52 5.71 4.66
C ALA A 4 -32.23 4.50 3.78
N ALA A 5 -32.00 4.73 2.49
CA ALA A 5 -31.56 3.69 1.57
C ALA A 5 -30.39 2.95 2.22
N THR A 6 -30.56 1.64 2.46
CA THR A 6 -29.51 0.81 3.03
C THR A 6 -28.38 0.73 2.01
N VAL A 7 -27.31 1.49 2.21
CA VAL A 7 -26.15 1.48 1.32
C VAL A 7 -25.49 0.10 1.46
N PRO A 8 -25.33 -0.65 0.37
CA PRO A 8 -24.66 -1.95 0.43
C PRO A 8 -23.19 -1.77 0.83
N GLU A 9 -22.77 -2.55 1.81
CA GLU A 9 -21.38 -2.56 2.27
C GLU A 9 -20.44 -3.04 1.16
N LEU A 10 -19.39 -2.26 0.87
CA LEU A 10 -18.37 -2.66 -0.09
C LEU A 10 -17.63 -3.93 0.37
N PRO A 11 -17.23 -4.82 -0.54
CA PRO A 11 -16.38 -5.96 -0.22
C PRO A 11 -15.15 -5.54 0.60
N ARG A 12 -14.78 -6.33 1.62
CA ARG A 12 -13.63 -6.02 2.49
C ARG A 12 -12.34 -5.75 1.71
N ALA A 13 -12.11 -6.48 0.61
CA ALA A 13 -10.93 -6.31 -0.23
C ALA A 13 -10.83 -4.92 -0.89
N LEU A 14 -11.95 -4.22 -1.11
CA LEU A 14 -11.95 -2.86 -1.68
C LEU A 14 -11.83 -1.77 -0.61
N ARG A 15 -12.02 -2.12 0.66
CA ARG A 15 -11.91 -1.20 1.80
C ARG A 15 -10.57 -1.33 2.53
N ALA A 16 -10.01 -2.53 2.54
CA ALA A 16 -8.74 -2.83 3.14
C ALA A 16 -7.59 -2.24 2.30
N PRO A 17 -6.62 -1.55 2.91
CA PRO A 17 -5.46 -1.01 2.19
C PRO A 17 -4.44 -2.10 1.80
N GLU A 18 -4.44 -3.26 2.47
CA GLU A 18 -3.43 -4.31 2.25
C GLU A 18 -3.32 -4.81 0.80
N PRO A 19 -4.41 -5.09 0.07
CA PRO A 19 -4.31 -5.55 -1.31
C PRO A 19 -3.58 -4.54 -2.22
N VAL A 20 -3.83 -3.24 -2.04
CA VAL A 20 -3.19 -2.17 -2.84
C VAL A 20 -1.70 -2.11 -2.53
N ILE A 21 -1.33 -2.20 -1.24
CA ILE A 21 0.08 -2.21 -0.82
C ILE A 21 0.81 -3.42 -1.41
N ILE A 22 0.21 -4.61 -1.35
CA ILE A 22 0.81 -5.85 -1.86
C ILE A 22 1.01 -5.75 -3.38
N VAL A 23 -0.02 -5.36 -4.13
CA VAL A 23 0.07 -5.24 -5.59
C VAL A 23 1.10 -4.18 -6.00
N GLY A 24 1.09 -3.02 -5.34
CA GLY A 24 2.06 -1.95 -5.62
C GLY A 24 3.50 -2.37 -5.33
N MET A 25 3.74 -3.05 -4.21
CA MET A 25 5.08 -3.56 -3.85
C MET A 25 5.57 -4.62 -4.83
N LEU A 26 4.71 -5.56 -5.22
CA LEU A 26 5.05 -6.57 -6.23
C LEU A 26 5.35 -5.92 -7.58
N ALA A 27 4.56 -4.93 -8.00
CA ALA A 27 4.78 -4.22 -9.25
C ALA A 27 6.16 -3.52 -9.28
N TRP A 28 6.53 -2.79 -8.21
CA TRP A 28 7.84 -2.14 -8.13
C TRP A 28 8.99 -3.14 -8.04
N LEU A 29 8.82 -4.25 -7.32
CA LEU A 29 9.82 -5.31 -7.24
C LEU A 29 10.06 -5.94 -8.61
N ILE A 30 8.99 -6.31 -9.31
CA ILE A 30 9.06 -6.88 -10.67
C ILE A 30 9.71 -5.88 -11.63
N ALA A 31 9.30 -4.61 -11.60
CA ALA A 31 9.91 -3.58 -12.45
C ALA A 31 11.41 -3.43 -12.19
N THR A 32 11.82 -3.42 -10.92
CA THR A 32 13.24 -3.37 -10.52
C THR A 32 14.02 -4.56 -11.08
N ILE A 33 13.49 -5.78 -10.98
CA ILE A 33 14.13 -6.99 -11.51
C ILE A 33 14.21 -6.94 -13.03
N VAL A 34 13.10 -6.64 -13.71
CA VAL A 34 13.04 -6.58 -15.18
C VAL A 34 14.04 -5.55 -15.72
N VAL A 35 14.07 -4.34 -15.16
CA VAL A 35 14.99 -3.28 -15.58
C VAL A 35 16.44 -3.65 -15.26
N GLY A 36 16.70 -4.16 -14.06
CA GLY A 36 18.04 -4.53 -13.62
C GLY A 36 18.66 -5.65 -14.47
N VAL A 37 17.86 -6.64 -14.88
CA VAL A 37 18.32 -7.76 -15.70
C VAL A 37 18.41 -7.41 -17.19
N SER A 38 17.43 -6.67 -17.72
CA SER A 38 17.41 -6.35 -19.16
C SER A 38 18.30 -5.17 -19.55
N GLY A 39 18.68 -4.32 -18.59
CA GLY A 39 19.36 -3.05 -18.86
C GLY A 39 18.46 -2.00 -19.53
N TRP A 40 17.16 -2.25 -19.63
CA TRP A 40 16.21 -1.39 -20.33
C TRP A 40 16.15 0.03 -19.72
N GLY A 41 16.36 1.05 -20.55
CA GLY A 41 16.34 2.45 -20.14
C GLY A 41 17.54 2.90 -19.27
N GLY A 42 18.53 2.03 -19.06
CA GLY A 42 19.78 2.34 -18.36
C GLY A 42 19.62 2.69 -16.88
N GLY A 43 20.67 3.26 -16.29
CA GLY A 43 20.76 3.50 -14.85
C GLY A 43 19.68 4.41 -14.27
N ARG A 44 19.17 5.38 -15.05
CA ARG A 44 18.10 6.28 -14.59
C ARG A 44 16.79 5.53 -14.38
N THR A 45 16.41 4.64 -15.29
CA THR A 45 15.19 3.83 -15.14
C THR A 45 15.30 2.92 -13.92
N LEU A 46 16.46 2.29 -13.71
CA LEU A 46 16.68 1.47 -12.52
C LEU A 46 16.59 2.31 -11.22
N ALA A 47 17.15 3.52 -11.20
CA ALA A 47 17.06 4.42 -10.06
C ALA A 47 15.61 4.80 -9.73
N VAL A 48 14.76 5.03 -10.74
CA VAL A 48 13.33 5.27 -10.54
C VAL A 48 12.65 4.03 -9.95
N CYS A 49 12.93 2.83 -10.46
CA CYS A 49 12.40 1.57 -9.91
C CYS A 49 12.75 1.37 -8.44
N LEU A 50 14.03 1.57 -8.10
CA LEU A 50 14.50 1.47 -6.73
C LEU A 50 13.89 2.53 -5.82
N THR A 51 13.71 3.75 -6.32
CA THR A 51 13.07 4.84 -5.55
C THR A 51 11.61 4.51 -5.26
N GLY A 52 10.86 4.05 -6.27
CA GLY A 52 9.47 3.62 -6.09
C GLY A 52 9.34 2.46 -5.10
N LEU A 53 10.22 1.46 -5.19
CA LEU A 53 10.29 0.36 -4.23
C LEU A 53 10.60 0.86 -2.82
N GLY A 54 11.58 1.75 -2.67
CA GLY A 54 11.96 2.35 -1.38
C GLY A 54 10.82 3.15 -0.74
N VAL A 55 10.12 3.98 -1.51
CA VAL A 55 8.92 4.70 -1.04
C VAL A 55 7.81 3.73 -0.64
N GLY A 56 7.61 2.65 -1.41
CA GLY A 56 6.65 1.59 -1.07
C GLY A 56 6.97 0.90 0.26
N VAL A 57 8.24 0.60 0.52
CA VAL A 57 8.70 0.05 1.82
C VAL A 57 8.41 1.02 2.95
N LEU A 58 8.76 2.30 2.79
CA LEU A 58 8.51 3.33 3.80
C LEU A 58 7.01 3.47 4.11
N GLY A 59 6.16 3.54 3.08
CA GLY A 59 4.70 3.60 3.25
C GLY A 59 4.15 2.36 3.96
N THR A 60 4.66 1.17 3.62
CA THR A 60 4.27 -0.08 4.27
C THR A 60 4.66 -0.10 5.75
N LEU A 61 5.86 0.37 6.10
CA LEU A 61 6.30 0.48 7.50
C LEU A 61 5.40 1.42 8.30
N VAL A 62 5.08 2.59 7.76
CA VAL A 62 4.15 3.54 8.39
C VAL A 62 2.79 2.88 8.62
N PHE A 63 2.24 2.22 7.61
CA PHE A 63 0.97 1.49 7.72
C PHE A 63 1.02 0.43 8.83
N LEU A 64 2.08 -0.39 8.90
CA LEU A 64 2.21 -1.44 9.92
C LEU A 64 2.30 -0.85 11.33
N ILE A 65 3.03 0.25 11.50
CA ILE A 65 3.12 0.98 12.78
C ILE A 65 1.73 1.50 13.17
N GLN A 66 1.01 2.14 12.24
CA GLN A 66 -0.32 2.68 12.49
C GLN A 66 -1.34 1.58 12.79
N ARG A 67 -1.30 0.47 12.07
CA ARG A 67 -2.14 -0.71 12.32
C ARG A 67 -1.90 -1.29 13.71
N ARG A 68 -0.63 -1.37 14.14
CA ARG A 68 -0.28 -1.84 15.48
C ARG A 68 -0.76 -0.88 16.57
N ALA A 69 -0.59 0.43 16.37
CA ALA A 69 -1.09 1.46 17.27
C ALA A 69 -2.62 1.44 17.39
N SER A 70 -3.31 1.24 16.26
CA SER A 70 -4.77 1.10 16.19
C SER A 70 -5.27 -0.09 17.00
N ARG A 71 -4.63 -1.26 16.84
CA ARG A 71 -4.92 -2.46 17.64
C ARG A 71 -4.65 -2.30 19.14
N ARG A 72 -3.81 -1.34 19.54
CA ARG A 72 -3.53 -1.00 20.95
C ARG A 72 -4.48 0.06 21.51
N GLY A 73 -5.34 0.65 20.69
CA GLY A 73 -6.24 1.73 21.10
C GLY A 73 -5.52 3.06 21.37
N GLU A 74 -4.38 3.32 20.73
CA GLU A 74 -3.65 4.57 20.91
C GLU A 74 -4.46 5.78 20.39
N LYS A 75 -4.51 6.87 21.18
CA LYS A 75 -5.34 8.05 20.87
C LYS A 75 -5.02 8.71 19.52
N THR A 76 -3.77 8.57 19.06
CA THR A 76 -3.25 9.16 17.82
C THR A 76 -3.28 8.20 16.63
N ALA A 77 -3.76 6.97 16.81
CA ALA A 77 -3.80 5.99 15.73
C ALA A 77 -4.91 6.31 14.71
N GLN A 78 -4.65 5.98 13.45
CA GLN A 78 -5.68 5.96 12.42
C GLN A 78 -6.79 4.96 12.80
N ARG A 79 -8.05 5.40 12.65
CA ARG A 79 -9.24 4.59 12.91
C ARG A 79 -9.60 3.76 11.69
N GLY A 80 -10.13 2.55 11.89
CA GLY A 80 -10.56 1.67 10.81
C GLY A 80 -9.41 0.94 10.11
N LEU A 81 -8.29 0.72 10.81
CA LEU A 81 -7.15 -0.10 10.34
C LEU A 81 -7.14 -1.51 10.96
N ASP A 82 -8.10 -1.77 11.85
CA ASP A 82 -8.29 -2.98 12.63
C ASP A 82 -8.77 -4.18 11.79
#